data_AF-A0A942G279-F1
#
_entry.id   AF-A0A942G279-F1
#
_cell.length_a   1.000
_cell.length_b   1.000
_cell.length_c   1.000
_cell.angle_alpha   90.00
_cell.angle_beta   90.00
_cell.angle_gamma   90.00
#
_symmetry.space_group_name_H-M   'P 1'
#
loop_
_entity.id
_entity.type
_entity.pdbx_description
1 polymer ?
#
loop_
_entity_poly.entity_id
_entity_poly.type
_entity_poly.pdbx_seq_one_letter_code
_entity_poly.pdbx_strand_id
1 'polypeptide(L)'
;MSIVLIGGHDRMHELYRSMCRTLGHSLKVYTHMPARLEKCIGCPGGIVIFTSTVSHSMVTVAVKTAKKKNIPFVKSHSSSMDALEVAIIALAREGCTQGR
;
A
#
# COMPACT_ATOMS: atom_id res chain seq x y z
N MET A 1 5.84 -1.44 -12.12
CA MET A 1 5.40 -2.36 -11.04
C MET A 1 3.98 -2.00 -10.62
N SER A 2 3.16 -2.97 -10.19
CA SER A 2 1.84 -2.71 -9.60
C SER A 2 1.97 -2.60 -8.07
N ILE A 3 1.53 -1.49 -7.51
CA ILE A 3 1.59 -1.19 -6.07
C ILE A 3 0.16 -1.02 -5.57
N VAL A 4 -0.13 -1.57 -4.40
CA VAL A 4 -1.41 -1.40 -3.72
C VAL A 4 -1.22 -0.53 -2.49
N LEU A 5 -1.93 0.60 -2.43
CA LEU A 5 -2.00 1.48 -1.27
C LEU A 5 -3.26 1.17 -0.46
N ILE A 6 -3.10 0.93 0.83
CA ILE A 6 -4.19 0.66 1.78
C ILE A 6 -4.20 1.81 2.78
N GLY A 7 -5.25 2.63 2.71
CA GLY A 7 -5.43 3.84 3.49
C GLY A 7 -5.25 5.12 2.70
N GLY A 8 -5.11 6.21 3.44
CA GLY A 8 -5.06 7.57 2.92
C GLY A 8 -6.43 8.22 2.84
N HIS A 9 -6.45 9.45 2.35
CA HIS A 9 -7.68 10.22 2.18
C HIS A 9 -8.24 10.05 0.77
N ASP A 10 -9.55 9.86 0.65
CA ASP A 10 -10.23 9.67 -0.64
C ASP A 10 -9.96 10.82 -1.62
N ARG A 11 -9.93 12.07 -1.11
CA ARG A 11 -9.59 13.27 -1.89
C ARG A 11 -8.17 13.28 -2.45
N MET A 12 -7.26 12.49 -1.91
CA MET A 12 -5.86 12.42 -2.37
C MET A 12 -5.61 11.24 -3.31
N HIS A 13 -6.64 10.46 -3.68
CA HIS A 13 -6.50 9.31 -4.54
C HIS A 13 -5.80 9.66 -5.87
N GLU A 14 -6.23 10.75 -6.54
CA GLU A 14 -5.62 11.19 -7.79
C GLU A 14 -4.17 11.63 -7.61
N LEU A 15 -3.85 12.32 -6.51
CA LEU A 15 -2.50 12.76 -6.19
C LEU A 15 -1.57 11.56 -5.97
N TYR A 16 -1.97 10.60 -5.15
CA TYR A 16 -1.22 9.37 -4.92
C TYR A 16 -0.94 8.63 -6.24
N ARG A 17 -1.95 8.52 -7.10
CA ARG A 17 -1.83 7.85 -8.39
C ARG A 17 -0.92 8.61 -9.35
N SER A 18 -0.99 9.95 -9.36
CA SER A 18 -0.16 10.82 -10.19
C SER A 18 1.32 10.72 -9.81
N MET A 19 1.63 10.77 -8.52
CA MET A 19 3.01 10.60 -8.04
C MET A 19 3.56 9.22 -8.40
N CYS A 20 2.77 8.16 -8.16
CA CYS A 20 3.21 6.82 -8.50
C CYS A 20 3.43 6.64 -10.02
N ARG A 21 2.61 7.30 -10.86
CA ARG A 21 2.79 7.32 -12.32
C ARG A 21 4.05 8.06 -12.74
N THR A 22 4.41 9.14 -12.03
CA THR A 22 5.67 9.88 -12.25
C THR A 22 6.89 9.00 -12.00
N LEU A 23 6.80 8.07 -11.04
CA LEU A 23 7.82 7.04 -10.78
C LEU A 23 7.76 5.84 -11.76
N GLY A 24 6.86 5.84 -12.75
CA GLY A 24 6.71 4.72 -13.68
C GLY A 24 6.03 3.50 -13.07
N HIS A 25 5.19 3.68 -12.05
CA HIS A 25 4.47 2.61 -11.36
C HIS A 25 2.95 2.80 -11.40
N SER A 26 2.22 1.68 -11.33
CA SER A 26 0.76 1.68 -11.31
C SER A 26 0.29 1.53 -9.87
N LEU A 27 -0.49 2.50 -9.38
CA LEU A 27 -1.03 2.48 -8.02
C LEU A 27 -2.51 2.11 -8.00
N LYS A 28 -2.89 1.24 -7.06
CA LYS A 28 -4.28 0.91 -6.73
C LYS A 28 -4.55 1.30 -5.28
N VAL A 29 -5.45 2.26 -5.05
CA VAL A 29 -5.72 2.80 -3.72
C VAL A 29 -7.00 2.19 -3.14
N TYR A 30 -6.93 1.78 -1.87
CA TYR A 30 -8.05 1.29 -1.07
C TYR A 30 -8.13 2.11 0.21
N THR A 31 -8.97 3.13 0.21
CA THR A 31 -9.24 4.00 1.39
C THR A 31 -10.24 3.37 2.35
N HIS A 32 -11.11 2.48 1.86
CA HIS A 32 -12.11 1.77 2.64
C HIS A 32 -11.89 0.26 2.60
N MET A 33 -12.42 -0.47 3.58
CA MET A 33 -12.36 -1.92 3.63
C MET A 33 -13.37 -2.55 2.65
N PRO A 34 -12.93 -3.15 1.52
CA PRO A 34 -13.83 -3.89 0.66
C PRO A 34 -14.19 -5.24 1.29
N ALA A 35 -15.37 -5.78 0.98
CA ALA A 35 -15.87 -7.05 1.51
C ALA A 35 -14.90 -8.24 1.31
N ARG A 36 -14.04 -8.19 0.29
CA ARG A 36 -13.02 -9.21 0.00
C ARG A 36 -11.65 -8.59 -0.29
N LEU A 37 -11.10 -7.84 0.66
CA LEU A 37 -9.79 -7.17 0.52
C LEU A 37 -8.68 -8.11 0.04
N GLU A 38 -8.61 -9.33 0.58
CA GLU A 38 -7.62 -10.34 0.18
C GLU A 38 -7.66 -10.70 -1.32
N LYS A 39 -8.86 -10.70 -1.92
CA LYS A 39 -9.06 -10.96 -3.35
C LYS A 39 -8.80 -9.70 -4.17
N CYS A 40 -9.18 -8.54 -3.64
CA CYS A 40 -8.99 -7.24 -4.27
C CYS A 40 -7.51 -6.85 -4.43
N ILE A 41 -6.68 -7.16 -3.42
CA ILE A 41 -5.23 -6.93 -3.45
C ILE A 41 -4.60 -7.65 -4.65
N GLY A 42 -4.97 -8.93 -4.89
CA GLY A 42 -4.36 -9.72 -5.97
C GLY A 42 -2.91 -10.10 -5.64
N CYS A 43 -2.03 -10.07 -6.65
CA CYS A 43 -0.58 -10.30 -6.50
C CYS A 43 0.21 -9.08 -7.01
N PRO A 44 0.18 -7.94 -6.31
CA PRO A 44 0.97 -6.78 -6.65
C PRO A 44 2.46 -7.01 -6.39
N GLY A 45 3.30 -6.19 -7.00
CA GLY A 45 4.73 -6.17 -6.71
C GLY A 45 5.06 -5.55 -5.35
N GLY A 46 4.14 -4.79 -4.73
CA GLY A 46 4.30 -4.29 -3.37
C GLY A 46 3.03 -3.70 -2.78
N ILE A 47 2.99 -3.59 -1.44
CA ILE A 47 1.83 -3.04 -0.70
C ILE A 47 2.30 -1.95 0.27
N VAL A 48 1.68 -0.78 0.22
CA VAL A 48 1.88 0.31 1.20
C VAL A 48 0.64 0.38 2.10
N ILE A 49 0.84 0.42 3.41
CA ILE A 49 -0.24 0.44 4.40
C ILE A 49 -0.10 1.68 5.28
N PHE A 50 -1.07 2.59 5.22
CA PHE A 50 -1.17 3.75 6.10
C PHE A 50 -1.95 3.40 7.36
N THR A 51 -1.24 3.11 8.45
CA THR A 51 -1.81 2.60 9.70
C THR A 51 -2.62 3.63 10.49
N SER A 52 -2.40 4.93 10.26
CA SER A 52 -3.15 6.01 10.93
C SER A 52 -4.56 6.22 10.37
N THR A 53 -4.77 5.87 9.10
CA THR A 53 -6.02 6.18 8.37
C THR A 53 -6.93 4.99 8.17
N VAL A 54 -6.54 3.80 8.60
CA VAL A 54 -7.30 2.56 8.37
C VAL A 54 -7.54 1.82 9.68
N SER A 55 -8.60 1.01 9.70
CA SER A 55 -8.92 0.20 10.88
C SER A 55 -7.89 -0.91 11.09
N HIS A 56 -7.71 -1.34 12.34
CA HIS A 56 -6.85 -2.47 12.70
C HIS A 56 -7.20 -3.74 11.91
N SER A 57 -8.49 -3.98 11.66
CA SER A 57 -8.96 -5.11 10.83
C SER A 57 -8.40 -5.04 9.42
N MET A 58 -8.40 -3.86 8.79
CA MET A 58 -7.88 -3.65 7.45
C MET A 58 -6.35 -3.86 7.39
N VAL A 59 -5.60 -3.34 8.37
CA VAL A 59 -4.15 -3.60 8.50
C VAL A 59 -3.89 -5.10 8.65
N THR A 60 -4.66 -5.77 9.50
CA THR A 60 -4.47 -7.20 9.79
C THR A 60 -4.68 -8.03 8.53
N VAL A 61 -5.75 -7.78 7.77
CA VAL A 61 -6.03 -8.49 6.51
C VAL A 61 -4.97 -8.18 5.46
N ALA A 62 -4.53 -6.92 5.35
CA ALA A 62 -3.46 -6.51 4.43
C ALA A 62 -2.15 -7.24 4.71
N VAL A 63 -1.66 -7.20 5.96
CA VAL A 63 -0.42 -7.85 6.38
C VAL A 63 -0.52 -9.37 6.24
N LYS A 64 -1.66 -9.97 6.62
CA LYS A 64 -1.88 -11.42 6.46
C LYS A 64 -1.84 -11.83 4.99
N THR A 65 -2.46 -11.03 4.11
CA THR A 65 -2.45 -11.30 2.65
C THR A 65 -1.05 -11.15 2.08
N ALA A 66 -0.32 -10.09 2.47
CA ALA A 66 1.05 -9.84 2.04
C ALA A 66 1.97 -11.01 2.44
N LYS A 67 1.92 -11.43 3.71
CA LYS A 67 2.68 -12.60 4.20
C LYS A 67 2.29 -13.89 3.50
N LYS A 68 1.00 -14.17 3.33
CA LYS A 68 0.49 -15.38 2.66
C LYS A 68 0.98 -15.50 1.21
N LYS A 69 1.12 -14.37 0.52
CA LYS A 69 1.53 -14.32 -0.89
C LYS A 69 3.00 -13.96 -1.09
N ASN A 70 3.78 -13.82 -0.01
CA ASN A 70 5.17 -13.35 -0.03
C ASN A 70 5.35 -12.03 -0.81
N ILE A 71 4.42 -11.09 -0.63
CA ILE A 71 4.48 -9.77 -1.25
C ILE A 71 5.18 -8.81 -0.28
N PRO A 72 6.18 -8.03 -0.73
CA PRO A 72 6.81 -7.03 0.11
C PRO A 72 5.81 -5.93 0.47
N PHE A 73 5.85 -5.49 1.72
CA PHE A 73 4.94 -4.47 2.20
C PHE A 73 5.63 -3.50 3.17
N VAL A 74 5.21 -2.25 3.12
CA VAL A 74 5.68 -1.17 4.00
C VAL A 74 4.50 -0.62 4.79
N LYS A 75 4.70 -0.43 6.09
CA LYS A 75 3.74 0.26 6.96
C LYS A 75 4.25 1.67 7.23
N SER A 76 3.42 2.67 6.95
CA SER A 76 3.69 4.05 7.32
C SER A 76 2.58 4.55 8.25
N HIS A 77 2.97 5.29 9.29
CA HIS A 77 2.02 5.96 10.16
C HIS A 77 1.58 7.32 9.61
N SER A 78 2.34 7.89 8.68
CA SER A 78 1.94 9.11 7.97
C SER A 78 1.31 8.77 6.63
N SER A 79 0.22 9.45 6.28
CA SER A 79 -0.48 9.36 5.00
C SER A 79 -0.11 10.50 4.03
N SER A 80 1.00 11.21 4.28
CA SER A 80 1.49 12.28 3.41
C SER A 80 2.04 11.76 2.07
N MET A 81 2.17 12.67 1.10
CA MET A 81 2.75 12.37 -0.22
C MET A 81 4.21 11.94 -0.11
N ASP A 82 5.03 12.65 0.68
CA ASP A 82 6.43 12.28 0.94
C ASP A 82 6.55 10.88 1.55
N ALA A 83 5.68 10.54 2.52
CA ALA A 83 5.68 9.23 3.14
C ALA A 83 5.34 8.13 2.12
N LEU A 84 4.43 8.41 1.17
CA LEU A 84 4.11 7.49 0.08
C LEU A 84 5.30 7.30 -0.86
N GLU A 85 5.95 8.40 -1.25
CA GLU A 85 7.09 8.38 -2.17
C GLU A 85 8.24 7.56 -1.60
N VAL A 86 8.63 7.84 -0.35
CA VAL A 86 9.66 7.08 0.36
C VAL A 86 9.29 5.60 0.47
N ALA A 87 8.03 5.28 0.78
CA ALA A 87 7.58 3.88 0.87
C ALA A 87 7.65 3.15 -0.48
N ILE A 88 7.28 3.81 -1.58
CA ILE A 88 7.36 3.25 -2.93
C ILE A 88 8.82 3.01 -3.33
N ILE A 89 9.69 3.98 -3.09
CA ILE A 89 11.12 3.86 -3.40
C ILE A 89 11.74 2.71 -2.59
N ALA A 90 11.40 2.58 -1.30
CA ALA A 90 11.86 1.49 -0.47
C ALA A 90 11.41 0.12 -1.02
N LEU A 91 10.13 -0.02 -1.41
CA LEU A 91 9.61 -1.25 -2.04
C LEU A 91 10.27 -1.58 -3.38
N ALA A 92 10.65 -0.57 -4.16
CA ALA A 92 11.28 -0.76 -5.46
C ALA A 92 12.77 -1.15 -5.33
N ARG A 93 13.45 -0.67 -4.28
CA ARG A 93 14.90 -0.91 -4.05
C ARG A 93 15.16 -2.20 -3.28
N GLU A 94 14.32 -2.48 -2.30
CA GLU A 94 14.47 -3.63 -1.42
C GLU A 94 13.16 -4.42 -1.54
N GLY A 95 13.25 -5.72 -1.79
CA GLY A 95 12.10 -6.64 -1.67
C GLY A 95 11.65 -6.78 -0.20
N CYS A 96 11.55 -5.68 0.52
CA CYS A 96 11.59 -5.63 1.97
C CYS A 96 10.26 -6.11 2.53
N THR A 97 10.24 -7.35 3.00
CA THR A 97 9.24 -7.89 3.92
C THR A 97 9.51 -7.32 5.31
N GLN A 98 8.89 -6.19 5.69
CA GLN A 98 9.04 -5.70 7.07
C GLN A 98 8.08 -6.43 8.02
N GLY A 99 8.42 -7.68 8.30
CA GLY A 99 8.05 -8.35 9.54
C GLY A 99 9.19 -8.16 10.54
N ARG A 100 8.96 -7.35 11.59
CA ARG A 100 9.46 -7.75 12.90
C ARG A 100 8.64 -8.95 13.36
#